data_AF-A0A2V6JVQ4-F1
#
_entry.id   AF-A0A2V6JVQ4-F1
#
_cell.length_a   1.000
_cell.length_b   1.000
_cell.length_c   1.000
_cell.angle_alpha   90.00
_cell.angle_beta   90.00
_cell.angle_gamma   90.00
#
_symmetry.space_group_name_H-M   'P 1'
#
loop_
_entity.id
_entity.type
_entity.pdbx_description
1 polymer ?
#
loop_
_entity_poly.entity_id
_entity_poly.type
_entity_poly.pdbx_seq_one_letter_code
_entity_poly.pdbx_strand_id
1 'polypeptide(L)'
;VLVLLVFFLIVVIAAVITITQGVRKITVQYAKRVVGRKMYGGQTQYMPLKVNYAGVMPIIFAWALLLFPATIVQYGFKGSPTANRIASALSTGWPHYVALAAMIFFFSYFWVATQFQPVQIADDLKKYGGYIPGVRPGKPTADFLDFTMTRLTFAGAIFLTLIAVLPSLLSQSLNVPMITAQFFGGTSLLIIVGVMLDTMRQVETHLIQRHYDGFLRKGRIRGRSFDRASYARGDAAASGTLMWLYVGIAVLVIAGVAIFLYGR
;
A
#
# COMPACT_ATOMS: atom_id res chain seq x y z
N VAL A 1 -9.18 22.50 -18.31
CA VAL A 1 -8.85 22.43 -16.86
C VAL A 1 -9.39 21.15 -16.22
N LEU A 2 -10.71 20.89 -16.28
CA LEU A 2 -11.33 19.71 -15.67
C LEU A 2 -10.80 18.36 -16.21
N VAL A 3 -10.64 18.22 -17.53
CA VAL A 3 -10.05 17.02 -18.17
C VAL A 3 -8.60 16.79 -17.72
N LEU A 4 -7.83 17.87 -17.54
CA LEU A 4 -6.44 17.80 -17.09
C LEU A 4 -6.35 17.39 -15.62
N LEU A 5 -7.28 17.86 -14.78
CA LEU A 5 -7.42 17.46 -13.38
C LEU A 5 -7.80 15.98 -13.23
N VAL A 6 -8.75 15.49 -14.03
CA VAL A 6 -9.17 14.08 -14.02
C VAL A 6 -8.05 13.16 -14.52
N PHE A 7 -7.35 13.57 -15.58
CA PHE A 7 -6.18 12.83 -16.06
C PHE A 7 -5.09 12.75 -14.98
N PHE A 8 -4.78 13.88 -14.34
CA PHE A 8 -3.81 13.95 -13.26
C PHE A 8 -4.21 13.04 -12.07
N LEU A 9 -5.48 13.04 -11.67
CA LEU A 9 -6.03 12.17 -10.63
C LEU A 9 -5.77 10.69 -10.94
N ILE A 10 -6.08 10.24 -12.15
CA ILE A 10 -5.89 8.84 -12.57
C ILE A 10 -4.41 8.46 -12.51
N VAL A 11 -3.51 9.35 -12.95
CA VAL A 11 -2.06 9.11 -12.89
C VAL A 11 -1.58 8.96 -11.44
N VAL A 12 -2.04 9.82 -10.53
CA VAL A 12 -1.67 9.72 -9.10
C VAL A 12 -2.19 8.42 -8.49
N ILE A 13 -3.43 8.04 -8.75
CA ILE A 13 -4.01 6.78 -8.25
C ILE A 13 -3.22 5.58 -8.79
N ALA A 14 -2.95 5.56 -10.10
CA ALA A 14 -2.18 4.48 -10.71
C ALA A 14 -0.77 4.39 -10.12
N ALA A 15 -0.10 5.52 -9.89
CA ALA A 15 1.22 5.56 -9.26
C ALA A 15 1.17 5.02 -7.81
N VAL A 16 0.18 5.45 -7.02
CA VAL A 16 -0.04 4.98 -5.64
C VAL A 16 -0.28 3.47 -5.61
N ILE A 17 -1.17 2.95 -6.45
CA ILE A 17 -1.48 1.51 -6.49
C ILE A 17 -0.25 0.71 -6.90
N THR A 18 0.45 1.14 -7.95
CA THR A 18 1.64 0.42 -8.45
C THR A 18 2.71 0.29 -7.38
N ILE A 19 2.94 1.34 -6.59
CA ILE A 19 3.97 1.33 -5.54
C ILE A 19 3.49 0.57 -4.30
N THR A 20 2.24 0.76 -3.87
CA THR A 20 1.69 0.07 -2.69
C THR A 20 1.58 -1.44 -2.90
N GLN A 21 1.34 -1.89 -4.14
CA GLN A 21 1.35 -3.30 -4.52
C GLN A 21 2.75 -3.83 -4.88
N GLY A 22 3.76 -2.96 -4.93
CA GLY A 22 5.14 -3.34 -5.22
C GLY A 22 5.68 -4.31 -4.16
N VAL A 23 6.12 -5.49 -4.60
CA VAL A 23 6.72 -6.50 -3.72
C VAL A 23 8.09 -6.94 -4.23
N ARG A 24 9.06 -6.99 -3.33
CA ARG A 24 10.33 -7.69 -3.52
C ARG A 24 10.13 -9.15 -3.14
N LYS A 25 10.20 -10.05 -4.12
CA LYS A 25 10.07 -11.49 -3.90
C LYS A 25 11.42 -12.05 -3.45
N ILE A 26 11.49 -12.58 -2.23
CA ILE A 26 12.66 -13.33 -1.75
C ILE A 26 12.36 -14.82 -1.89
N THR A 27 13.17 -15.55 -2.65
CA THR A 27 12.98 -17.00 -2.81
C THR A 27 13.39 -17.74 -1.55
N VAL A 28 12.51 -18.60 -1.07
CA VAL A 28 12.72 -19.53 0.04
C VAL A 28 12.63 -20.94 -0.50
N GLN A 29 13.57 -21.78 -0.11
CA GLN A 29 13.56 -23.21 -0.41
C GLN A 29 13.27 -23.99 0.87
N TYR A 30 12.30 -24.89 0.80
CA TYR A 30 12.04 -25.84 1.89
C TYR A 30 12.81 -27.14 1.63
N ALA A 31 13.45 -27.65 2.68
CA ALA A 31 14.21 -28.88 2.60
C ALA A 31 13.34 -30.05 2.10
N LYS A 32 13.88 -30.84 1.18
CA LYS A 32 13.24 -32.03 0.66
C LYS A 32 13.28 -33.13 1.72
N ARG A 33 12.16 -33.78 2.01
CA ARG A 33 12.14 -34.97 2.85
C ARG A 33 12.17 -36.20 1.96
N VAL A 34 13.27 -36.95 2.00
CA VAL A 34 13.34 -38.26 1.36
C VAL A 34 12.70 -39.27 2.30
N VAL A 35 11.61 -39.91 1.88
CA VAL A 35 10.97 -41.01 2.61
C VAL A 35 10.97 -42.23 1.70
N GLY A 36 11.79 -43.23 2.04
CA GLY A 36 12.01 -44.40 1.18
C GLY A 36 12.75 -44.03 -0.11
N ARG A 37 12.28 -44.53 -1.26
CA ARG A 37 12.85 -44.23 -2.60
C ARG A 37 12.19 -43.05 -3.31
N LYS A 38 11.23 -42.37 -2.67
CA LYS A 38 10.48 -41.26 -3.27
C LYS A 38 10.85 -39.95 -2.57
N MET A 39 11.24 -38.98 -3.37
CA MET A 39 11.55 -37.62 -2.92
C MET A 39 10.23 -36.86 -2.80
N TYR A 40 9.86 -36.44 -1.59
CA TYR A 40 8.70 -35.59 -1.35
C TYR A 40 9.18 -34.18 -0.99
N GLY A 41 8.62 -33.18 -1.66
CA GLY A 41 8.88 -31.77 -1.37
C GLY A 41 10.04 -31.14 -2.15
N GLY A 42 10.43 -29.94 -1.72
CA GLY A 42 11.39 -29.07 -2.40
C GLY A 42 10.78 -28.09 -3.37
N GLN A 43 9.57 -27.62 -3.07
CA GLN A 43 8.97 -26.53 -3.82
C GLN A 43 9.68 -25.22 -3.44
N THR A 44 10.14 -24.49 -4.45
CA THR A 44 10.56 -23.12 -4.30
C THR A 44 9.32 -22.27 -4.02
N GLN A 45 9.34 -21.55 -2.91
CA GLN A 45 8.33 -20.54 -2.61
C GLN A 45 8.98 -19.17 -2.59
N TYR A 46 8.17 -18.12 -2.54
CA TYR A 46 8.66 -16.77 -2.37
C TYR A 46 8.00 -16.15 -1.15
N MET A 47 8.80 -15.49 -0.31
CA MET A 47 8.33 -14.62 0.74
C MET A 47 8.24 -13.20 0.16
N PRO A 48 7.03 -12.62 0.04
CA PRO A 48 6.87 -11.28 -0.49
C PRO A 48 7.19 -10.24 0.59
N LEU A 49 8.19 -9.41 0.35
CA LEU A 49 8.42 -8.19 1.15
C LEU A 49 7.81 -7.00 0.41
N LYS A 50 6.84 -6.33 1.02
CA LYS A 50 6.19 -5.16 0.44
C LYS A 50 7.11 -3.96 0.47
N VAL A 51 7.15 -3.19 -0.63
CA VAL A 51 7.92 -1.95 -0.72
C VAL A 51 7.46 -0.94 0.31
N ASN A 52 6.15 -0.83 0.49
CA ASN A 52 5.55 -0.09 1.59
C ASN A 52 5.00 -1.05 2.64
N TYR A 53 5.86 -1.53 3.54
CA TYR A 53 5.43 -2.42 4.63
C TYR A 53 4.53 -1.72 5.64
N ALA A 54 4.73 -0.42 5.86
CA ALA A 54 3.99 0.40 6.81
C ALA A 54 2.61 0.88 6.30
N GLY A 55 2.31 0.67 5.01
CA GLY A 55 1.07 1.14 4.40
C GLY A 55 0.92 2.66 4.53
N VAL A 56 -0.27 3.10 4.94
CA VAL A 56 -0.59 4.54 5.06
C VAL A 56 -0.21 5.12 6.43
N MET A 57 0.08 4.27 7.42
CA MET A 57 0.27 4.70 8.82
C MET A 57 1.29 5.84 9.00
N PRO A 58 2.48 5.82 8.37
CA PRO A 58 3.46 6.88 8.54
C PRO A 58 2.96 8.27 8.13
N ILE A 59 2.18 8.35 7.05
CA ILE A 59 1.61 9.62 6.57
C ILE A 59 0.55 10.13 7.56
N ILE A 60 -0.30 9.24 8.08
CA ILE A 60 -1.36 9.61 9.02
C ILE A 60 -0.74 10.14 10.33
N PHE A 61 0.26 9.46 10.87
CA PHE A 61 0.95 9.91 12.08
C PHE A 61 1.70 11.22 11.87
N ALA A 62 2.38 11.40 10.74
CA ALA A 62 3.02 12.66 10.39
C ALA A 62 2.03 13.83 10.38
N TRP A 63 0.87 13.63 9.76
CA TRP A 63 -0.15 14.67 9.67
C TRP A 63 -0.79 14.98 11.03
N ALA A 64 -1.14 13.95 11.80
CA ALA A 64 -1.70 14.10 13.14
C ALA A 64 -0.74 14.82 14.09
N LEU A 65 0.55 14.49 14.05
CA LEU A 65 1.57 15.11 14.91
C LEU A 65 1.81 16.58 14.53
N LEU A 66 1.77 16.94 13.24
CA LEU A 66 1.94 18.33 12.81
C LEU A 66 0.72 19.20 13.09
N LEU A 67 -0.49 18.63 12.98
CA LEU A 67 -1.74 19.34 13.21
C LEU A 67 -1.94 19.68 14.70
N PHE A 68 -1.43 18.83 15.60
CA PHE A 68 -1.65 18.99 17.04
C PHE A 68 -1.02 20.29 17.61
N PRO A 69 0.28 20.60 17.44
CA PRO A 69 0.85 21.88 17.87
C PRO A 69 0.23 23.07 17.14
N ALA A 70 -0.07 22.93 15.84
CA ALA A 70 -0.66 24.02 15.06
C ALA A 70 -2.02 24.45 15.62
N THR A 71 -2.88 23.50 15.99
CA THR A 71 -4.17 23.80 16.61
C THR A 71 -4.00 24.45 17.99
N ILE A 72 -3.10 23.93 18.84
CA ILE A 72 -2.83 24.54 20.16
C ILE A 72 -2.36 25.98 20.03
N VAL A 73 -1.44 26.27 19.12
CA VAL A 73 -0.93 27.64 18.93
C VAL A 73 -2.03 28.56 18.42
N GLN A 74 -2.86 28.09 17.50
CA GLN A 74 -3.93 28.87 16.89
C GLN A 74 -5.09 29.15 17.87
N TYR A 75 -5.44 28.19 18.73
CA TYR A 75 -6.52 28.36 19.71
C TYR A 75 -6.06 28.95 21.04
N GLY A 76 -4.83 28.65 21.47
CA GLY A 76 -4.28 29.05 22.77
C GLY A 76 -3.59 30.42 22.80
N PHE A 77 -3.03 30.90 21.68
CA PHE A 77 -2.31 32.18 21.62
C PHE A 77 -2.93 33.15 20.61
N LYS A 78 -4.26 33.35 20.73
CA LYS A 78 -5.00 34.32 19.90
C LYS A 78 -4.42 35.73 20.06
N GLY A 79 -3.87 36.29 18.98
CA GLY A 79 -3.42 37.69 18.92
C GLY A 79 -1.91 37.93 19.00
N SER A 80 -1.07 36.91 19.28
CA SER A 80 0.39 37.09 19.22
C SER A 80 0.91 36.98 17.78
N PRO A 81 1.62 38.00 17.25
CA PRO A 81 2.19 37.97 15.90
C PRO A 81 3.18 36.82 15.71
N THR A 82 3.92 36.46 16.76
CA THR A 82 4.89 35.36 16.75
C THR A 82 4.19 34.00 16.71
N ALA A 83 3.11 33.83 17.48
CA ALA A 83 2.30 32.61 17.46
C ALA A 83 1.65 32.38 16.08
N ASN A 84 1.13 33.44 15.45
CA ASN A 84 0.58 33.36 14.10
C ASN A 84 1.66 33.07 13.04
N ARG A 85 2.88 33.59 13.19
CA ARG A 85 4.02 33.24 12.32
C ARG A 85 4.43 31.78 12.45
N ILE A 86 4.43 31.23 13.67
CA ILE A 86 4.74 29.82 13.92
C ILE A 86 3.62 28.92 13.38
N ALA A 87 2.36 29.25 13.65
CA ALA A 87 1.20 28.49 13.16
C ALA A 87 1.11 28.51 11.62
N SER A 88 1.39 29.66 10.98
CA SER A 88 1.44 29.74 9.52
C SER A 88 2.60 28.95 8.94
N ALA A 89 3.80 29.00 9.53
CA ALA A 89 4.96 28.19 9.10
C ALA A 89 4.73 26.68 9.23
N LEU A 90 3.95 26.25 10.24
CA LEU A 90 3.58 24.85 10.45
C LEU A 90 2.44 24.36 9.56
N SER A 91 1.63 25.25 8.99
CA SER A 91 0.45 24.89 8.19
C SER A 91 0.64 25.08 6.69
N THR A 92 1.45 26.07 6.28
CA THR A 92 1.60 26.44 4.87
C THR A 92 3.03 26.90 4.57
N GLY A 93 3.60 26.43 3.46
CA GLY A 93 4.90 26.88 2.95
C GLY A 93 6.00 25.81 2.96
N TRP A 94 7.20 26.21 2.53
CA TRP A 94 8.37 25.34 2.45
C TRP A 94 8.76 24.66 3.78
N PRO A 95 8.72 25.36 4.94
CA PRO A 95 9.04 24.74 6.23
C PRO A 95 8.09 23.58 6.58
N HIS A 96 6.79 23.72 6.26
CA HIS A 96 5.80 22.66 6.46
C HIS A 96 6.12 21.42 5.61
N TYR A 97 6.49 21.59 4.34
CA TYR A 97 6.81 20.46 3.46
C TYR A 97 8.06 19.70 3.92
N VAL A 98 9.09 20.42 4.37
CA VAL A 98 10.30 19.81 4.93
C VAL A 98 9.98 19.08 6.24
N ALA A 99 9.19 19.68 7.13
CA ALA A 99 8.76 19.04 8.37
C ALA A 99 7.91 17.79 8.13
N LEU A 100 6.97 17.85 7.18
CA LEU A 100 6.14 16.73 6.75
C LEU A 100 6.98 15.60 6.17
N ALA A 101 7.93 15.91 5.29
CA ALA A 101 8.87 14.95 4.73
C ALA A 101 9.67 14.26 5.85
N ALA A 102 10.31 15.04 6.73
CA ALA A 102 11.09 14.51 7.85
C ALA A 102 10.24 13.59 8.75
N MET A 103 9.00 13.98 9.02
CA MET A 103 8.05 13.17 9.79
C MET A 103 7.67 11.87 9.10
N ILE A 104 7.40 11.89 7.79
CA ILE A 104 7.09 10.69 7.02
C ILE A 104 8.27 9.72 7.05
N PHE A 105 9.50 10.20 6.83
CA PHE A 105 10.69 9.37 6.94
C PHE A 105 10.84 8.77 8.32
N PHE A 106 10.76 9.60 9.37
CA PHE A 106 10.87 9.16 10.75
C PHE A 106 9.84 8.06 11.07
N PHE A 107 8.56 8.30 10.77
CA PHE A 107 7.50 7.33 11.06
C PHE A 107 7.57 6.09 10.18
N SER A 108 8.02 6.17 8.93
CA SER A 108 8.23 4.98 8.09
C SER A 108 9.29 4.07 8.68
N TYR A 109 10.42 4.61 9.13
CA TYR A 109 11.46 3.82 9.79
C TYR A 109 11.02 3.31 11.15
N PHE A 110 10.40 4.16 11.95
CA PHE A 110 9.89 3.79 13.27
C PHE A 110 8.87 2.66 13.20
N TRP A 111 7.95 2.72 12.23
CA TRP A 111 6.94 1.67 12.06
C TRP A 111 7.58 0.35 11.63
N VAL A 112 8.50 0.37 10.66
CA VAL A 112 9.17 -0.87 10.23
C VAL A 112 10.02 -1.46 11.34
N ALA A 113 10.78 -0.65 12.08
CA ALA A 113 11.60 -1.14 13.19
C ALA A 113 10.80 -1.77 14.33
N THR A 114 9.57 -1.31 14.57
CA THR A 114 8.71 -1.84 15.64
C THR A 114 7.94 -3.08 15.20
N GLN A 115 7.43 -3.10 13.96
CA GLN A 115 6.55 -4.16 13.47
C GLN A 115 7.29 -5.29 12.74
N PHE A 116 8.40 -4.99 12.05
CA PHE A 116 9.17 -6.00 11.33
C PHE A 116 10.16 -6.67 12.30
N GLN A 117 9.91 -7.94 12.63
CA GLN A 117 10.76 -8.74 13.52
C GLN A 117 11.60 -9.75 12.71
N PRO A 118 12.76 -9.34 12.14
CA PRO A 118 13.57 -10.18 11.25
C PRO A 118 14.09 -11.45 11.93
N VAL A 119 14.40 -11.36 13.23
CA VAL A 119 14.89 -12.50 14.03
C VAL A 119 13.83 -13.59 14.11
N GLN A 120 12.58 -13.21 14.44
CA GLN A 120 11.47 -14.15 14.53
C GLN A 120 11.18 -14.81 13.17
N ILE A 121 11.15 -14.02 12.09
CA ILE A 121 10.92 -14.54 10.73
C ILE A 121 12.02 -15.54 10.34
N ALA A 122 13.29 -15.26 10.67
CA ALA A 122 14.41 -16.15 10.38
C ALA A 122 14.35 -17.45 11.19
N ASP A 123 13.96 -17.37 12.47
CA ASP A 123 13.79 -18.54 13.34
C ASP A 123 12.60 -19.40 12.90
N ASP A 124 11.48 -18.79 12.51
CA ASP A 124 10.34 -19.51 11.94
C ASP A 124 10.74 -20.20 10.63
N LEU A 125 11.47 -19.52 9.75
CA LEU A 125 11.97 -20.11 8.51
C LEU A 125 12.80 -21.36 8.80
N LYS A 126 13.73 -21.26 9.75
CA LYS A 126 14.58 -22.37 10.20
C LYS A 126 13.75 -23.51 10.81
N LYS A 127 12.76 -23.18 11.65
CA LYS A 127 11.88 -24.16 12.32
C LYS A 127 11.01 -24.95 11.33
N TYR A 128 10.53 -24.30 10.28
CA TYR A 128 9.77 -24.95 9.20
C TYR A 128 10.65 -25.60 8.12
N GLY A 129 11.97 -25.69 8.32
CA GLY A 129 12.90 -26.31 7.37
C GLY A 129 13.09 -25.50 6.09
N GLY A 130 12.71 -24.22 6.09
CA GLY A 130 12.95 -23.25 5.02
C GLY A 130 14.32 -22.58 5.17
N TYR A 131 14.92 -22.22 4.05
CA TYR A 131 16.12 -21.38 4.02
C TYR A 131 16.16 -20.52 2.76
N ILE A 132 16.88 -19.40 2.84
CA ILE A 132 17.14 -18.53 1.69
C ILE A 132 18.42 -19.05 1.02
N PRO A 133 18.40 -19.42 -0.26
CA PRO A 133 19.61 -19.85 -0.97
C PRO A 133 20.71 -18.79 -0.87
N GLY A 134 21.92 -19.20 -0.49
CA GLY A 134 23.07 -18.31 -0.34
C GLY A 134 23.22 -17.62 1.02
N VAL A 135 22.26 -17.77 1.94
CA VAL A 135 22.34 -17.21 3.31
C VAL A 135 22.18 -18.32 4.36
N ARG A 136 23.07 -18.35 5.35
CA ARG A 136 23.04 -19.38 6.41
C ARG A 136 21.83 -19.16 7.33
N PRO A 137 21.03 -20.20 7.65
CA PRO A 137 19.85 -20.07 8.52
C PRO A 137 20.18 -19.52 9.92
N GLY A 138 19.28 -18.69 10.46
CA GLY A 138 19.42 -18.05 11.78
C GLY A 138 19.81 -16.58 11.65
N LYS A 139 20.78 -16.12 12.46
CA LYS A 139 21.18 -14.71 12.52
C LYS A 139 21.55 -14.09 11.16
N PRO A 140 22.32 -14.75 10.26
CA PRO A 140 22.62 -14.19 8.95
C PRO A 140 21.38 -13.98 8.06
N THR A 141 20.36 -14.83 8.20
CA THR A 141 19.05 -14.64 7.54
C THR A 141 18.34 -13.41 8.09
N ALA A 142 18.34 -13.22 9.41
CA ALA A 142 17.74 -12.04 10.04
C ALA A 142 18.43 -10.75 9.56
N ASP A 143 19.77 -10.71 9.56
CA ASP A 143 20.55 -9.56 9.10
C ASP A 143 20.27 -9.24 7.61
N PHE A 144 20.12 -10.27 6.77
CA PHE A 144 19.76 -10.09 5.35
C PHE A 144 18.36 -9.51 5.16
N LEU A 145 17.38 -9.98 5.96
CA LEU A 145 16.01 -9.50 5.91
C LEU A 145 15.91 -8.06 6.41
N ASP A 146 16.60 -7.74 7.50
CA ASP A 146 16.68 -6.38 8.05
C ASP A 146 17.28 -5.42 7.02
N PHE A 147 18.48 -5.71 6.52
CA PHE A 147 19.15 -4.90 5.51
C PHE A 147 18.30 -4.68 4.25
N THR A 148 17.61 -5.73 3.81
CA THR A 148 16.67 -5.62 2.69
C THR A 148 15.54 -4.65 3.01
N MET A 149 14.91 -4.81 4.18
CA MET A 149 13.77 -4.00 4.57
C MET A 149 14.14 -2.55 4.77
N THR A 150 15.27 -2.24 5.39
CA THR A 150 15.76 -0.86 5.56
C THR A 150 15.87 -0.12 4.21
N ARG A 151 16.40 -0.79 3.17
CA ARG A 151 16.52 -0.22 1.82
C ARG A 151 15.17 -0.08 1.13
N LEU A 152 14.28 -1.05 1.33
CA LEU A 152 12.94 -1.00 0.77
C LEU A 152 12.12 0.13 1.40
N THR A 153 12.22 0.31 2.71
CA THR A 153 11.62 1.41 3.48
C THR A 153 12.17 2.76 3.03
N PHE A 154 13.47 2.86 2.74
CA PHE A 154 14.05 4.11 2.20
C PHE A 154 13.37 4.52 0.90
N ALA A 155 13.25 3.59 -0.05
CA ALA A 155 12.56 3.83 -1.31
C ALA A 155 11.08 4.17 -1.05
N GLY A 156 10.39 3.38 -0.23
CA GLY A 156 9.00 3.62 0.15
C GLY A 156 8.76 5.00 0.76
N ALA A 157 9.61 5.45 1.69
CA ALA A 157 9.52 6.74 2.35
C ALA A 157 9.70 7.92 1.38
N ILE A 158 10.63 7.82 0.43
CA ILE A 158 10.80 8.81 -0.65
C ILE A 158 9.50 8.93 -1.45
N PHE A 159 8.92 7.79 -1.86
CA PHE A 159 7.69 7.79 -2.66
C PHE A 159 6.50 8.36 -1.88
N LEU A 160 6.32 7.95 -0.62
CA LEU A 160 5.26 8.48 0.24
C LEU A 160 5.40 9.99 0.44
N THR A 161 6.62 10.47 0.64
CA THR A 161 6.92 11.91 0.75
C THR A 161 6.60 12.67 -0.53
N LEU A 162 7.03 12.14 -1.68
CA LEU A 162 6.74 12.74 -2.99
C LEU A 162 5.23 12.89 -3.18
N ILE A 163 4.45 11.83 -2.95
CA ILE A 163 3.00 11.86 -3.15
C ILE A 163 2.30 12.76 -2.13
N ALA A 164 2.81 12.88 -0.91
CA ALA A 164 2.26 13.80 0.09
C ALA A 164 2.50 15.27 -0.25
N VAL A 165 3.63 15.61 -0.90
CA VAL A 165 4.02 16.98 -1.24
C VAL A 165 3.47 17.42 -2.61
N LEU A 166 3.33 16.49 -3.57
CA LEU A 166 2.88 16.76 -4.94
C LEU A 166 1.60 17.62 -5.03
N PRO A 167 0.51 17.36 -4.27
CA PRO A 167 -0.73 18.12 -4.36
C PRO A 167 -0.55 19.58 -3.97
N SER A 168 0.33 19.82 -2.99
CA SER A 168 0.59 21.14 -2.46
C SER A 168 1.38 22.02 -3.44
N LEU A 169 2.28 21.41 -4.23
CA LEU A 169 3.03 22.10 -5.29
C LEU A 169 2.12 22.43 -6.49
N LEU A 170 1.18 21.55 -6.83
CA LEU A 170 0.21 21.79 -7.90
C LEU A 170 -0.81 22.86 -7.55
N SER A 171 -1.24 22.90 -6.28
CA SER A 171 -2.11 23.96 -5.75
C SER A 171 -1.53 25.35 -6.01
N GLN A 172 -0.23 25.53 -5.72
CA GLN A 172 0.48 26.81 -5.95
C GLN A 172 0.63 27.15 -7.43
N SER A 173 0.83 26.16 -8.29
CA SER A 173 1.07 26.38 -9.73
C SER A 173 -0.22 26.62 -10.53
N LEU A 174 -1.35 26.02 -10.11
CA LEU A 174 -2.61 26.05 -10.84
C LEU A 174 -3.67 26.98 -10.21
N ASN A 175 -3.34 27.70 -9.12
CA ASN A 175 -4.25 28.57 -8.36
C ASN A 175 -5.58 27.88 -8.00
N VAL A 176 -5.54 26.58 -7.73
CA VAL A 176 -6.70 25.82 -7.27
C VAL A 176 -6.80 25.98 -5.75
N PRO A 177 -8.00 26.13 -5.16
CA PRO A 177 -8.15 26.20 -3.71
C PRO A 177 -7.43 25.03 -3.00
N MET A 178 -6.67 25.33 -1.94
CA MET A 178 -5.88 24.32 -1.20
C MET A 178 -6.73 23.13 -0.73
N ILE A 179 -7.98 23.41 -0.34
CA ILE A 179 -8.97 22.38 0.03
C ILE A 179 -9.23 21.44 -1.14
N THR A 180 -9.60 21.95 -2.32
CA THR A 180 -9.86 21.09 -3.48
C THR A 180 -8.59 20.37 -3.96
N ALA A 181 -7.43 21.02 -3.91
CA ALA A 181 -6.15 20.38 -4.24
C ALA A 181 -5.75 19.28 -3.25
N GLN A 182 -6.03 19.42 -1.95
CA GLN A 182 -5.76 18.37 -0.97
C GLN A 182 -6.75 17.22 -1.06
N PHE A 183 -8.05 17.53 -1.23
CA PHE A 183 -9.13 16.53 -1.34
C PHE A 183 -9.02 15.68 -2.63
N PHE A 184 -8.70 16.31 -3.76
CA PHE A 184 -8.59 15.64 -5.06
C PHE A 184 -7.15 15.30 -5.48
N GLY A 185 -6.13 15.93 -4.89
CA GLY A 185 -4.78 15.89 -5.46
C GLY A 185 -3.81 14.87 -4.88
N GLY A 186 -3.99 14.37 -3.65
CA GLY A 186 -3.13 13.25 -3.22
C GLY A 186 -3.20 12.77 -1.77
N THR A 187 -3.23 13.60 -0.74
CA THR A 187 -3.10 13.10 0.65
C THR A 187 -4.34 12.35 1.12
N SER A 188 -5.53 12.95 1.01
CA SER A 188 -6.79 12.28 1.34
C SER A 188 -7.04 11.08 0.43
N LEU A 189 -6.74 11.21 -0.86
CA LEU A 189 -6.93 10.17 -1.86
C LEU A 189 -6.01 8.97 -1.61
N LEU A 190 -4.73 9.21 -1.31
CA LEU A 190 -3.77 8.17 -0.94
C LEU A 190 -4.24 7.47 0.33
N ILE A 191 -4.72 8.22 1.33
CA ILE A 191 -5.25 7.63 2.56
C ILE A 191 -6.45 6.75 2.25
N ILE A 192 -7.42 7.24 1.47
CA ILE A 192 -8.61 6.47 1.08
C ILE A 192 -8.21 5.20 0.33
N VAL A 193 -7.39 5.31 -0.71
CA VAL A 193 -6.97 4.16 -1.52
C VAL A 193 -6.17 3.17 -0.68
N GLY A 194 -5.23 3.65 0.13
CA GLY A 194 -4.38 2.77 0.94
C GLY A 194 -5.15 2.07 2.05
N VAL A 195 -6.06 2.76 2.75
CA VAL A 195 -6.94 2.13 3.75
C VAL A 195 -7.91 1.17 3.08
N MET A 196 -8.48 1.52 1.93
CA MET A 196 -9.36 0.62 1.17
C MET A 196 -8.64 -0.66 0.74
N LEU A 197 -7.40 -0.55 0.25
CA LEU A 197 -6.57 -1.71 -0.09
C LEU A 197 -6.26 -2.57 1.13
N ASP A 198 -5.97 -1.96 2.28
CA ASP A 198 -5.74 -2.67 3.53
C ASP A 198 -7.01 -3.38 4.02
N THR A 199 -8.17 -2.73 3.97
CA THR A 199 -9.47 -3.35 4.29
C THR A 199 -9.76 -4.52 3.36
N MET A 200 -9.57 -4.35 2.04
CA MET A 200 -9.77 -5.43 1.07
C MET A 200 -8.87 -6.63 1.36
N ARG A 201 -7.60 -6.39 1.69
CA ARG A 201 -6.66 -7.45 2.04
C ARG A 201 -7.04 -8.18 3.33
N GLN A 202 -7.54 -7.45 4.32
CA GLN A 202 -8.03 -8.05 5.58
C GLN A 202 -9.25 -8.93 5.31
N VAL A 203 -10.20 -8.45 4.51
CA VAL A 203 -11.38 -9.22 4.10
C VAL A 203 -10.98 -10.49 3.35
N GLU A 204 -10.08 -10.39 2.37
CA GLU A 204 -9.56 -11.54 1.61
C GLU A 204 -8.89 -12.57 2.54
N THR A 205 -8.06 -12.10 3.47
CA THR A 205 -7.38 -12.98 4.44
C THR A 205 -8.38 -13.74 5.32
N HIS A 206 -9.42 -13.07 5.81
CA HIS A 206 -10.49 -13.71 6.59
C HIS A 206 -11.34 -14.68 5.76
N LEU A 207 -11.61 -14.36 4.50
CA LEU A 207 -12.35 -15.25 3.60
C LEU A 207 -11.56 -16.53 3.29
N ILE A 208 -10.25 -16.42 3.04
CA ILE A 208 -9.37 -17.58 2.83
C ILE A 208 -9.38 -18.50 4.06
N GLN A 209 -9.32 -17.93 5.27
CA GLN A 209 -9.39 -18.70 6.52
C GLN A 209 -10.73 -19.44 6.66
N ARG A 210 -11.87 -18.79 6.35
CA ARG A 210 -13.19 -19.46 6.40
C ARG A 210 -13.35 -20.57 5.34
N HIS A 211 -12.80 -20.39 4.14
CA HIS A 211 -12.87 -21.42 3.09
C HIS A 211 -11.87 -22.56 3.30
N TYR A 212 -10.94 -22.44 4.26
CA TYR A 212 -9.98 -23.49 4.61
C TYR A 212 -10.66 -24.71 5.27
N ASP A 213 -11.70 -24.49 6.08
CA ASP A 213 -12.47 -25.57 6.74
C ASP A 213 -13.23 -26.47 5.74
N GLY A 214 -13.63 -25.92 4.60
CA GLY A 214 -14.37 -26.66 3.57
C GLY A 214 -13.51 -27.67 2.80
N PHE A 215 -12.20 -27.41 2.66
CA PHE A 215 -11.27 -28.28 1.92
C PHE A 215 -10.74 -29.46 2.76
N LEU A 216 -10.59 -29.30 4.08
CA LEU A 216 -10.11 -30.37 4.96
C LEU A 216 -11.20 -31.37 5.37
N ARG A 217 -12.49 -31.01 5.24
CA ARG A 217 -13.64 -31.86 5.61
C ARG A 217 -14.17 -32.75 4.48
N LYS A 218 -13.53 -32.78 3.30
CA LYS A 218 -13.95 -33.62 2.18
C LYS A 218 -13.25 -34.98 2.22
N GLY A 219 -13.92 -35.94 2.88
CA GLY A 219 -13.58 -37.36 2.79
C GLY A 219 -13.46 -37.85 1.35
N ARG A 220 -12.55 -38.81 1.13
CA ARG A 220 -12.23 -39.53 -0.12
C ARG A 220 -13.25 -39.32 -1.25
N ILE A 221 -12.94 -38.44 -2.20
CA ILE A 221 -13.62 -38.44 -3.49
C ILE A 221 -12.91 -39.46 -4.39
N ARG A 222 -13.62 -40.58 -4.59
CA ARG A 222 -13.31 -41.65 -5.55
C ARG A 222 -13.29 -41.04 -6.95
N GLY A 223 -12.20 -41.27 -7.68
CA GLY A 223 -11.99 -40.73 -9.02
C GLY A 223 -13.09 -41.15 -9.97
N ARG A 224 -13.72 -40.15 -10.61
CA ARG A 224 -14.47 -40.32 -11.85
C ARG A 224 -13.64 -39.64 -12.93
N SER A 225 -13.25 -40.41 -13.94
CA SER A 225 -12.42 -40.01 -15.07
C SER A 225 -12.92 -38.68 -15.64
N PHE A 226 -12.06 -37.66 -15.59
CA PHE A 226 -12.33 -36.37 -16.23
C PHE A 226 -11.93 -36.46 -17.70
N ASP A 227 -12.91 -36.35 -18.59
CA ASP A 227 -12.71 -36.15 -20.03
C ASP A 227 -11.89 -34.88 -20.28
N ARG A 228 -10.82 -35.02 -21.08
CA ARG A 228 -9.92 -33.93 -21.50
C ARG A 228 -10.52 -33.05 -22.61
N ALA A 229 -11.80 -32.68 -22.53
CA ALA A 229 -12.45 -31.88 -23.57
C ALA A 229 -12.72 -30.42 -23.18
N SER A 230 -12.57 -30.04 -21.91
CA SER A 230 -13.05 -28.72 -21.44
C SER A 230 -12.00 -27.60 -21.38
N TYR A 231 -10.73 -27.86 -21.71
CA TYR A 231 -9.66 -26.84 -21.62
C TYR A 231 -9.48 -25.96 -22.86
N ALA A 232 -10.31 -26.12 -23.89
CA ALA A 232 -10.22 -25.32 -25.12
C ALA A 232 -11.10 -24.06 -25.13
N ARG A 233 -11.75 -23.69 -24.03
CA ARG A 233 -12.51 -22.44 -23.95
C ARG A 233 -11.93 -21.58 -22.84
N GLY A 234 -10.91 -20.82 -23.20
CA GLY A 234 -10.56 -19.63 -22.46
C GLY A 234 -11.77 -18.70 -22.51
N ASP A 235 -12.52 -18.63 -21.41
CA ASP A 235 -13.45 -17.54 -21.17
C ASP A 235 -12.60 -16.29 -20.96
N ALA A 236 -12.20 -15.68 -22.09
CA ALA A 236 -11.92 -14.26 -22.14
C ALA A 236 -13.14 -13.59 -21.49
N ALA A 237 -12.93 -12.97 -20.33
CA ALA A 237 -13.94 -12.19 -19.63
C ALA A 237 -14.72 -11.41 -20.68
N ALA A 238 -16.00 -11.77 -20.83
CA ALA A 238 -16.82 -11.37 -21.97
C ALA A 238 -16.60 -9.88 -22.24
N SER A 239 -16.29 -9.54 -23.49
CA SER A 239 -16.10 -8.15 -23.95
C SER A 239 -17.23 -7.23 -23.48
N GLY A 240 -18.44 -7.79 -23.27
CA GLY A 240 -19.57 -7.12 -22.64
C GLY A 240 -19.34 -6.66 -21.20
N THR A 241 -18.73 -7.45 -20.32
CA THR A 241 -18.52 -7.07 -18.90
C THR A 241 -17.50 -5.95 -18.76
N LEU A 242 -16.44 -5.95 -19.58
CA LEU A 242 -15.50 -4.84 -19.67
C LEU A 242 -16.16 -3.58 -20.25
N MET A 243 -16.99 -3.73 -21.29
CA MET A 243 -17.78 -2.61 -21.84
C MET A 243 -18.73 -2.00 -20.81
N TRP A 244 -19.46 -2.81 -20.04
CA TRP A 244 -20.34 -2.34 -18.97
C TRP A 244 -19.57 -1.61 -17.86
N LEU A 245 -18.34 -2.04 -17.56
CA LEU A 245 -17.48 -1.37 -16.59
C LEU A 245 -16.99 -0.01 -17.13
N TYR A 246 -16.60 0.08 -18.40
CA TYR A 246 -16.24 1.35 -19.04
C TYR A 246 -17.42 2.31 -19.18
N VAL A 247 -18.61 1.80 -19.51
CA VAL A 247 -19.86 2.59 -19.55
C VAL A 247 -20.24 3.09 -18.16
N GLY A 248 -20.11 2.26 -17.12
CA GLY A 248 -20.34 2.67 -15.73
C GLY A 248 -19.40 3.79 -15.28
N ILE A 249 -18.12 3.72 -15.64
CA ILE A 249 -17.15 4.79 -15.38
C ILE A 249 -17.52 6.07 -16.15
N ALA A 250 -17.90 5.95 -17.43
CA ALA A 250 -18.30 7.10 -18.25
C ALA A 250 -19.55 7.81 -17.71
N VAL A 251 -20.56 7.05 -17.26
CA VAL A 251 -21.78 7.60 -16.67
C VAL A 251 -21.50 8.31 -15.35
N LEU A 252 -20.64 7.75 -14.49
CA LEU A 252 -20.25 8.41 -13.23
C LEU A 252 -19.50 9.73 -13.47
N VAL A 253 -18.62 9.77 -14.46
CA VAL A 253 -17.90 10.99 -14.83
C VAL A 253 -18.85 12.04 -15.39
N ILE A 254 -19.77 11.66 -16.27
CA ILE A 254 -20.74 12.59 -16.87
C ILE A 254 -21.74 13.09 -15.81
N ALA A 255 -22.23 12.22 -14.93
CA ALA A 255 -23.13 12.60 -13.85
C ALA A 255 -22.44 13.54 -12.85
N GLY A 256 -21.18 13.27 -12.50
CA GLY A 256 -20.38 14.16 -11.65
C GLY A 256 -20.16 15.54 -12.27
N VAL A 257 -19.92 15.59 -13.59
CA VAL A 257 -19.78 16.86 -14.33
C VAL A 257 -21.11 17.60 -14.45
N ALA A 258 -22.21 16.89 -14.68
CA ALA A 258 -23.55 17.48 -14.81
C ALA A 258 -24.06 18.07 -13.49
N ILE A 259 -23.91 17.35 -12.38
CA ILE A 259 -24.30 17.83 -11.04
C ILE A 259 -23.47 19.07 -10.65
N PHE A 260 -22.20 19.10 -11.02
CA PHE A 260 -21.32 20.24 -10.74
C PHE A 260 -21.62 21.47 -11.61
N LEU A 261 -22.07 21.28 -12.86
CA LEU A 261 -22.49 22.37 -13.74
C LEU A 261 -23.86 22.95 -13.35
N TYR A 262 -24.77 22.13 -12.83
CA TYR A 262 -26.11 22.58 -12.43
C TYR A 262 -26.15 23.19 -11.02
N GLY A 263 -25.09 22.99 -10.22
CA GLY A 263 -24.92 23.55 -8.88
C GLY A 263 -24.17 24.89 -8.82
N ARG A 264 -23.93 25.54 -9.97
CA ARG A 264 -23.36 26.89 -10.08
C ARG A 264 -24.42 27.91 -10.43
#